data_AF-A0A353NJF2-F1
#
_entry.id   AF-A0A353NJF2-F1
#
_cell.length_a   1.000
_cell.length_b   1.000
_cell.length_c   1.000
_cell.angle_alpha   90.00
_cell.angle_beta   90.00
_cell.angle_gamma   90.00
#
_symmetry.space_group_name_H-M   'P 1'
#
loop_
_entity.id
_entity.type
_entity.pdbx_description
1 polymer ?
#
loop_
_entity_poly.entity_id
_entity_poly.type
_entity_poly.pdbx_seq_one_letter_code
_entity_poly.pdbx_strand_id
1 'polypeptide(L)'
;MVRVKRDSGHVVGDRVKVEDEVLTRLPRTSELSRMDSRRGVHLVGANLDILGIVVSCEPLPPPGFIDRAMVAARAAGLTPILVMNKADLACFAGYHASTAPLYEDSTKIFVVSAASGEGLSSIADYFSEGHRGAFIGPTGVGKSSILNGLLPDLNLQVGAISESKKRGRHTTTVSTLHSLKGG
;
A
#
# COMPACT_ATOMS: atom_id res chain seq x y z
N MET A 1 -22.13 16.89 -7.93
CA MET A 1 -20.92 16.39 -7.24
C MET A 1 -21.37 15.97 -5.86
N VAL A 2 -21.55 14.67 -5.65
CA VAL A 2 -22.17 14.17 -4.42
C VAL A 2 -21.23 14.37 -3.23
N ARG A 3 -21.70 15.03 -2.17
CA ARG A 3 -20.92 15.22 -0.94
C ARG A 3 -21.05 14.02 -0.02
N VAL A 4 -19.95 13.32 0.22
CA VAL A 4 -19.84 12.26 1.24
C VAL A 4 -19.78 12.89 2.63
N LYS A 5 -20.72 12.54 3.52
CA LYS A 5 -20.67 12.99 4.93
C LYS A 5 -19.51 12.32 5.67
N ARG A 6 -18.87 13.04 6.60
CA ARG A 6 -17.70 12.57 7.38
C ARG A 6 -17.95 11.33 8.24
N ASP A 7 -19.20 11.05 8.58
CA ASP A 7 -19.68 9.96 9.44
C ASP A 7 -20.36 8.82 8.67
N SER A 8 -20.36 8.88 7.34
CA SER A 8 -21.01 7.90 6.47
C SER A 8 -20.40 6.49 6.51
N GLY A 9 -19.23 6.33 7.14
CA GLY A 9 -18.48 5.08 7.16
C GLY A 9 -17.93 4.66 5.78
N HIS A 10 -18.01 5.53 4.78
CA HIS A 10 -17.42 5.31 3.46
C HIS A 10 -15.89 5.41 3.53
N VAL A 11 -15.24 4.50 2.82
CA VAL A 11 -13.78 4.51 2.63
C VAL A 11 -13.42 4.38 1.17
N VAL A 12 -12.18 4.70 0.83
CA VAL A 12 -11.67 4.50 -0.51
C VAL A 12 -11.78 3.04 -0.92
N GLY A 13 -12.26 2.82 -2.15
CA GLY A 13 -12.55 1.50 -2.71
C GLY A 13 -13.99 1.03 -2.53
N ASP A 14 -14.82 1.71 -1.71
CA ASP A 14 -16.25 1.39 -1.63
C ASP A 14 -16.94 1.48 -2.99
N ARG A 15 -17.69 0.43 -3.35
CA ARG A 15 -18.63 0.47 -4.47
C ARG A 15 -19.90 1.13 -3.99
N VAL A 16 -20.40 2.11 -4.73
CA VAL A 16 -21.56 2.91 -4.34
C VAL A 16 -22.55 2.98 -5.50
N LYS A 17 -23.83 2.96 -5.16
CA LYS A 17 -24.93 3.33 -6.07
C LYS A 17 -25.24 4.80 -5.85
N VAL A 18 -25.40 5.57 -6.93
CA VAL A 18 -25.79 6.98 -6.88
C VAL A 18 -27.18 7.13 -7.48
N GLU A 19 -28.14 7.56 -6.68
CA GLU A 19 -29.51 7.86 -7.10
C GLU A 19 -29.93 9.18 -6.43
N ASP A 20 -30.39 10.17 -7.21
CA ASP A 20 -30.84 11.47 -6.70
C ASP A 20 -29.85 12.15 -5.72
N GLU A 21 -28.56 12.13 -6.05
CA GLU A 21 -27.45 12.63 -5.19
C GLU A 21 -27.31 11.90 -3.83
N VAL A 22 -27.95 10.75 -3.66
CA VAL A 22 -27.78 9.85 -2.51
C VAL A 22 -26.77 8.76 -2.85
N LEU A 23 -25.77 8.60 -1.99
CA LEU A 23 -24.79 7.52 -2.07
C LEU A 23 -25.22 6.35 -1.19
N THR A 24 -25.45 5.20 -1.80
CA THR A 24 -25.71 3.95 -1.08
C THR A 24 -24.52 3.01 -1.22
N ARG A 25 -23.90 2.62 -0.10
CA ARG A 25 -22.79 1.66 -0.08
C ARG A 25 -23.29 0.27 -0.46
N LEU A 26 -22.62 -0.37 -1.41
CA LEU A 26 -22.82 -1.79 -1.71
C LEU A 26 -22.00 -2.68 -0.73
N PRO A 27 -22.35 -3.97 -0.55
CA PRO A 27 -21.58 -4.87 0.29
C PRO A 27 -20.09 -4.91 -0.09
N ARG A 28 -19.22 -4.97 0.92
CA ARG A 28 -17.78 -5.03 0.73
C ARG A 28 -17.32 -6.48 0.57
N THR A 29 -16.36 -6.70 -0.33
CA THR A 29 -15.70 -7.99 -0.50
C THR A 29 -14.48 -8.16 0.43
N SER A 30 -13.87 -7.05 0.84
CA SER A 30 -12.75 -7.02 1.78
C SER A 30 -12.69 -5.70 2.52
N GLU A 31 -12.03 -5.73 3.68
CA GLU A 31 -11.88 -4.58 4.57
C GLU A 31 -10.45 -4.50 5.11
N LEU A 32 -9.74 -3.44 4.75
CA LEU A 32 -8.45 -3.13 5.34
C LEU A 32 -8.66 -2.17 6.52
N SER A 33 -8.26 -2.60 7.71
CA SER A 33 -8.36 -1.80 8.93
C SER A 33 -7.01 -1.53 9.56
N ARG A 34 -6.93 -0.43 10.30
CA ARG A 34 -5.76 0.01 11.04
C ARG A 34 -6.15 0.32 12.48
N MET A 35 -5.39 -0.23 13.42
CA MET A 35 -5.50 0.15 14.83
C MET A 35 -4.75 1.46 15.09
N ASP A 36 -5.39 2.39 15.78
CA ASP A 36 -4.75 3.63 16.25
C ASP A 36 -4.08 3.44 17.63
N SER A 37 -3.39 4.47 18.11
CA SER A 37 -2.69 4.46 19.40
C SER A 37 -3.61 4.33 20.62
N ARG A 38 -4.93 4.50 20.44
CA ARG A 38 -5.97 4.34 21.46
C ARG A 38 -6.73 3.02 21.29
N ARG A 39 -6.20 2.09 20.47
CA ARG A 39 -6.83 0.81 20.13
C ARG A 39 -8.16 0.93 19.36
N GLY A 40 -8.46 2.11 18.83
CA GLY A 40 -9.57 2.28 17.89
C GLY A 40 -9.23 1.61 16.56
N VAL A 41 -10.13 0.77 16.05
CA VAL A 41 -9.98 0.14 14.73
C VAL A 41 -10.65 1.05 13.70
N HIS A 42 -9.88 1.51 12.71
CA HIS A 42 -10.34 2.39 11.64
C HIS A 42 -10.23 1.68 10.30
N LEU A 43 -11.31 1.63 9.54
CA LEU A 43 -11.28 1.21 8.15
C LEU A 43 -10.48 2.23 7.32
N VAL A 44 -9.53 1.74 6.53
CA VAL A 44 -8.65 2.57 5.69
C VAL A 44 -8.86 2.34 4.20
N GLY A 45 -9.48 1.22 3.82
CA GLY A 45 -9.87 0.88 2.46
C GLY A 45 -10.76 -0.36 2.41
N ALA A 46 -11.46 -0.53 1.30
CA ALA A 46 -12.34 -1.67 1.07
C ALA A 46 -12.27 -2.16 -0.39
N ASN A 47 -12.73 -3.39 -0.63
CA ASN A 47 -12.75 -4.01 -1.96
C ASN A 47 -11.36 -4.02 -2.63
N LEU A 48 -10.35 -4.35 -1.82
CA LEU A 48 -9.00 -4.64 -2.24
C LEU A 48 -8.82 -6.15 -2.39
N ASP A 49 -7.92 -6.55 -3.28
CA ASP A 49 -7.55 -7.95 -3.54
C ASP A 49 -6.13 -8.23 -3.05
N ILE A 50 -5.26 -7.21 -3.04
CA ILE A 50 -3.82 -7.34 -2.78
C ILE A 50 -3.37 -6.39 -1.67
N LEU A 51 -2.49 -6.89 -0.79
CA LEU A 51 -1.71 -6.06 0.13
C LEU A 51 -0.22 -6.14 -0.21
N GLY A 52 0.32 -5.06 -0.76
CA GLY A 52 1.75 -4.96 -1.05
C GLY A 52 2.55 -4.52 0.18
N ILE A 53 3.40 -5.41 0.67
CA ILE A 53 4.24 -5.20 1.85
C ILE A 53 5.59 -4.68 1.38
N VAL A 54 5.81 -3.36 1.50
CA VAL A 54 7.02 -2.70 1.02
C VAL A 54 8.08 -2.65 2.12
N VAL A 55 9.25 -3.21 1.81
CA VAL A 55 10.43 -3.24 2.67
C VAL A 55 11.67 -2.79 1.90
N SER A 56 12.75 -2.45 2.61
CA SER A 56 14.03 -2.03 2.02
C SER A 56 15.18 -2.43 2.94
N CYS A 57 16.41 -2.49 2.41
CA CYS A 57 17.60 -2.68 3.25
C CYS A 57 17.92 -1.45 4.09
N GLU A 58 17.41 -0.27 3.72
CA GLU A 58 17.55 0.96 4.48
C GLU A 58 16.32 1.89 4.33
N PRO A 59 15.58 2.22 5.39
CA PRO A 59 15.68 1.63 6.73
C PRO A 59 15.21 0.18 6.74
N LEU A 60 15.77 -0.62 7.65
CA LEU A 60 15.29 -1.99 7.89
C LEU A 60 13.88 -1.98 8.51
N PRO A 61 13.01 -2.91 8.12
CA PRO A 61 11.72 -3.07 8.77
C PRO A 61 11.90 -3.54 10.23
N PRO A 62 11.03 -3.10 11.16
CA PRO A 62 11.05 -3.62 12.53
C PRO A 62 10.89 -5.15 12.57
N PRO A 63 11.45 -5.83 13.56
CA PRO A 63 11.30 -7.28 13.71
C PRO A 63 9.83 -7.76 13.65
N GLY A 64 9.61 -8.84 12.90
CA GLY A 64 8.29 -9.44 12.66
C GLY A 64 7.30 -8.56 11.89
N PHE A 65 7.75 -7.45 11.28
CA PHE A 65 6.87 -6.60 10.48
C PHE A 65 6.27 -7.36 9.30
N ILE A 66 7.10 -8.11 8.56
CA ILE A 66 6.66 -8.87 7.39
C ILE A 66 5.64 -9.93 7.82
N ASP A 67 5.95 -10.74 8.83
CA ASP A 67 5.04 -11.78 9.35
C ASP A 67 3.69 -11.21 9.77
N ARG A 68 3.69 -10.14 10.57
CA ARG A 68 2.45 -9.50 11.02
C ARG A 68 1.64 -8.95 9.85
N ALA A 69 2.31 -8.37 8.86
CA ALA A 69 1.65 -7.86 7.65
C ALA A 69 1.06 -8.99 6.79
N MET A 70 1.77 -10.11 6.65
CA MET A 70 1.31 -11.31 5.96
C MET A 70 0.06 -11.90 6.63
N VAL A 71 0.08 -12.05 7.96
CA VAL A 71 -1.06 -12.52 8.75
C VAL A 71 -2.24 -11.56 8.62
N ALA A 72 -2.01 -10.25 8.74
CA ALA A 72 -3.06 -9.25 8.60
C ALA A 72 -3.70 -9.24 7.20
N ALA A 73 -2.89 -9.41 6.14
CA ALA A 73 -3.39 -9.51 4.77
C ALA A 73 -4.34 -10.71 4.63
N ARG A 74 -3.88 -11.89 5.03
CA ARG A 74 -4.67 -13.14 4.90
C ARG A 74 -5.94 -13.10 5.76
N ALA A 75 -5.86 -12.56 6.98
CA ALA A 75 -7.01 -12.37 7.85
C ALA A 75 -8.06 -11.41 7.25
N ALA A 76 -7.62 -10.43 6.45
CA ALA A 76 -8.50 -9.52 5.72
C ALA A 76 -8.97 -10.07 4.35
N GLY A 77 -8.64 -11.32 4.01
CA GLY A 77 -8.96 -11.92 2.72
C GLY A 77 -8.14 -11.38 1.55
N LEU A 78 -7.03 -10.67 1.83
CA LEU A 78 -6.15 -10.08 0.82
C LEU A 78 -4.99 -11.03 0.49
N THR A 79 -4.60 -11.06 -0.78
CA THR A 79 -3.37 -11.73 -1.22
C THR A 79 -2.17 -10.84 -0.89
N PRO A 80 -1.27 -11.25 0.02
CA PRO A 80 -0.07 -10.47 0.26
C PRO A 80 0.91 -10.64 -0.91
N ILE A 81 1.61 -9.55 -1.25
CA ILE A 81 2.83 -9.56 -2.08
C ILE A 81 3.95 -8.86 -1.33
N LEU A 82 5.19 -9.35 -1.43
CA LEU A 82 6.36 -8.71 -0.84
C LEU A 82 7.05 -7.84 -1.89
N VAL A 83 7.27 -6.56 -1.58
CA VAL A 83 7.96 -5.62 -2.46
C VAL A 83 9.26 -5.18 -1.77
N MET A 84 10.38 -5.70 -2.25
CA MET A 84 11.73 -5.36 -1.77
C MET A 84 12.29 -4.22 -2.61
N ASN A 85 12.18 -3.01 -2.08
CA ASN A 85 12.60 -1.79 -2.76
C ASN A 85 14.05 -1.40 -2.43
N LYS A 86 14.57 -0.45 -3.22
CA LYS A 86 15.93 0.10 -3.15
C LYS A 86 16.99 -0.92 -3.55
N ALA A 87 16.70 -1.68 -4.62
CA ALA A 87 17.62 -2.64 -5.21
C ALA A 87 18.95 -2.01 -5.67
N ASP A 88 18.96 -0.69 -5.88
CA ASP A 88 20.12 0.11 -6.23
C ASP A 88 21.13 0.32 -5.08
N LEU A 89 20.75 0.04 -3.82
CA LEU A 89 21.64 0.25 -2.68
C LEU A 89 22.62 -0.92 -2.49
N ALA A 90 23.85 -0.60 -2.08
CA ALA A 90 24.89 -1.60 -1.81
C ALA A 90 24.49 -2.63 -0.73
N CYS A 91 23.65 -2.25 0.23
CA CYS A 91 23.13 -3.17 1.26
C CYS A 91 22.12 -4.20 0.73
N PHE A 92 21.59 -3.99 -0.47
CA PHE A 92 20.43 -4.73 -0.94
C PHE A 92 20.73 -6.21 -1.17
N ALA A 93 21.87 -6.54 -1.78
CA ALA A 93 22.22 -7.91 -2.11
C ALA A 93 22.22 -8.82 -0.86
N GLY A 94 22.83 -8.36 0.23
CA GLY A 94 22.84 -9.09 1.50
C GLY A 94 21.46 -9.20 2.13
N TYR A 95 20.68 -8.11 2.11
CA TYR A 95 19.31 -8.10 2.63
C TYR A 95 18.37 -9.03 1.84
N HIS A 96 18.50 -9.05 0.52
CA HIS A 96 17.76 -9.94 -0.36
C HIS A 96 18.09 -11.40 -0.06
N ALA A 97 19.37 -11.76 -0.04
CA ALA A 97 19.83 -13.12 0.24
C ALA A 97 19.37 -13.64 1.61
N SER A 98 19.28 -12.77 2.63
CA SER A 98 18.82 -13.19 3.96
C SER A 98 17.30 -13.24 4.11
N THR A 99 16.55 -12.50 3.30
CA THR A 99 15.10 -12.28 3.52
C THR A 99 14.25 -13.02 2.50
N ALA A 100 14.59 -13.00 1.22
CA ALA A 100 13.76 -13.59 0.17
C ALA A 100 13.47 -15.10 0.37
N PRO A 101 14.47 -15.95 0.74
CA PRO A 101 14.23 -17.38 0.97
C PRO A 101 13.23 -17.69 2.08
N LEU A 102 12.99 -16.75 3.00
CA LEU A 102 12.02 -16.93 4.08
C LEU A 102 10.57 -16.80 3.60
N TYR A 103 10.34 -16.16 2.45
CA TYR A 103 9.00 -15.78 2.00
C TYR A 103 8.67 -16.21 0.57
N GLU A 104 9.65 -16.65 -0.23
CA GLU A 104 9.46 -16.97 -1.65
C GLU A 104 8.43 -18.09 -1.88
N ASP A 105 8.34 -19.06 -0.97
CA ASP A 105 7.31 -20.12 -1.02
C ASP A 105 5.93 -19.65 -0.56
N SER A 106 5.84 -18.52 0.14
CA SER A 106 4.61 -18.04 0.78
C SER A 106 3.93 -16.90 0.01
N THR A 107 4.66 -16.16 -0.81
CA THR A 107 4.17 -14.98 -1.51
C THR A 107 5.07 -14.60 -2.69
N LYS A 108 4.48 -13.91 -3.67
CA LYS A 108 5.23 -13.32 -4.77
C LYS A 108 6.12 -12.19 -4.26
N ILE A 109 7.40 -12.25 -4.62
CA ILE A 109 8.39 -11.23 -4.29
C ILE A 109 8.68 -10.38 -5.53
N PHE A 110 8.61 -9.07 -5.37
CA PHE A 110 9.03 -8.08 -6.36
C PHE A 110 10.29 -7.38 -5.87
N VAL A 111 11.37 -7.50 -6.62
CA VAL A 111 12.60 -6.74 -6.41
C VAL A 111 12.56 -5.51 -7.28
N VAL A 112 12.65 -4.33 -6.69
CA VAL A 112 12.52 -3.06 -7.41
C VAL A 112 13.49 -2.00 -6.93
N SER A 113 13.81 -1.07 -7.81
CA SER A 113 14.35 0.23 -7.44
C SER A 113 13.42 1.32 -7.95
N ALA A 114 12.74 1.98 -7.02
CA ALA A 114 11.95 3.17 -7.37
C ALA A 114 12.84 4.35 -7.84
N ALA A 115 14.14 4.32 -7.56
CA ALA A 115 15.07 5.37 -7.97
C ALA A 115 15.50 5.23 -9.44
N SER A 116 15.79 4.01 -9.89
CA SER A 116 16.13 3.73 -11.30
C SER A 116 14.92 3.38 -12.16
N GLY A 117 13.79 3.01 -11.54
CA GLY A 117 12.61 2.48 -12.20
C GLY A 117 12.66 0.97 -12.46
N GLU A 118 13.78 0.31 -12.11
CA GLU A 118 13.97 -1.11 -12.32
C GLU A 118 12.94 -1.96 -11.57
N GLY A 119 12.39 -2.95 -12.25
CA GLY A 119 11.40 -3.89 -11.72
C GLY A 119 9.98 -3.32 -11.54
N LEU A 120 9.77 -2.00 -11.66
CA LEU A 120 8.45 -1.39 -11.46
C LEU A 120 7.40 -1.88 -12.46
N SER A 121 7.79 -2.14 -13.72
CA SER A 121 6.87 -2.68 -14.73
C SER A 121 6.24 -4.01 -14.30
N SER A 122 7.01 -4.89 -13.65
CA SER A 122 6.49 -6.18 -13.18
C SER A 122 5.40 -6.04 -12.12
N ILE A 123 5.45 -4.98 -11.31
CA ILE A 123 4.37 -4.63 -10.38
C ILE A 123 3.17 -4.14 -11.17
N ALA A 124 3.36 -3.21 -12.12
CA ALA A 124 2.26 -2.70 -12.95
C ALA A 124 1.52 -3.84 -13.68
N ASP A 125 2.27 -4.75 -14.31
CA ASP A 125 1.73 -5.89 -15.03
C ASP A 125 0.92 -6.80 -14.11
N TYR A 126 1.40 -7.03 -12.89
CA TYR A 126 0.67 -7.84 -11.91
C TYR A 126 -0.67 -7.22 -11.48
N PHE A 127 -0.75 -5.88 -11.41
CA PHE A 127 -2.01 -5.21 -11.11
C PHE A 127 -2.93 -5.04 -12.32
N SER A 128 -2.39 -5.10 -13.55
CA SER A 128 -3.13 -4.90 -14.80
C SER A 128 -4.24 -5.94 -15.06
N GLU A 129 -4.26 -7.03 -14.28
CA GLU A 129 -5.32 -8.05 -14.31
C GLU A 129 -6.64 -7.57 -13.63
N GLY A 130 -6.78 -6.27 -13.37
CA GLY A 130 -7.94 -5.66 -12.74
C GLY A 130 -7.92 -5.73 -11.20
N HIS A 131 -6.77 -6.05 -10.62
CA HIS A 131 -6.61 -6.14 -9.18
C HIS A 131 -6.52 -4.77 -8.52
N ARG A 132 -7.09 -4.67 -7.31
CA ARG A 132 -6.97 -3.48 -6.47
C ARG A 132 -6.07 -3.79 -5.29
N GLY A 133 -5.08 -2.95 -5.01
CA GLY A 133 -4.24 -3.14 -3.85
C GLY A 133 -3.81 -1.88 -3.15
N ALA A 134 -3.25 -2.08 -1.96
CA ALA A 134 -2.67 -1.03 -1.17
C ALA A 134 -1.22 -1.39 -0.80
N PHE A 135 -0.34 -0.39 -0.76
CA PHE A 135 1.01 -0.55 -0.26
C PHE A 135 1.11 -0.14 1.21
N ILE A 136 1.62 -1.04 2.05
CA ILE A 136 1.98 -0.79 3.44
C ILE A 136 3.48 -0.96 3.63
N GLY A 137 4.03 -0.39 4.70
CA GLY A 137 5.47 -0.44 4.94
C GLY A 137 5.90 0.65 5.92
N PRO A 138 7.04 0.50 6.59
CA PRO A 138 7.63 1.54 7.43
C PRO A 138 7.84 2.86 6.67
N THR A 139 8.03 3.96 7.41
CA THR A 139 8.44 5.24 6.80
C THR A 139 9.81 5.08 6.15
N GLY A 140 10.03 5.72 4.99
CA GLY A 140 11.36 5.74 4.34
C GLY A 140 11.66 4.57 3.40
N VAL A 141 10.84 3.51 3.38
CA VAL A 141 11.04 2.34 2.49
C VAL A 141 10.73 2.61 1.01
N GLY A 142 10.15 3.78 0.68
CA GLY A 142 9.94 4.22 -0.71
C GLY A 142 8.58 3.96 -1.34
N LYS A 143 7.51 3.74 -0.54
CA LYS A 143 6.13 3.57 -1.05
C LYS A 143 5.67 4.68 -2.02
N SER A 144 5.88 5.94 -1.67
CA SER A 144 5.49 7.07 -2.52
C SER A 144 6.33 7.13 -3.81
N SER A 145 7.62 6.78 -3.72
CA SER A 145 8.50 6.71 -4.88
C SER A 145 8.06 5.60 -5.84
N ILE A 146 7.66 4.43 -5.32
CA ILE A 146 7.08 3.35 -6.13
C ILE A 146 5.80 3.84 -6.82
N LEU A 147 4.88 4.47 -6.08
CA LEU A 147 3.64 4.98 -6.67
C LEU A 147 3.90 6.01 -7.78
N ASN A 148 4.86 6.92 -7.61
CA ASN A 148 5.23 7.87 -8.65
C ASN A 148 5.91 7.21 -9.86
N GLY A 149 6.72 6.17 -9.64
CA GLY A 149 7.32 5.43 -10.74
C GLY A 149 6.29 4.63 -11.54
N LEU A 150 5.28 4.08 -10.88
CA LEU A 150 4.15 3.40 -11.52
C LEU A 150 3.19 4.38 -12.20
N LEU A 151 3.02 5.58 -11.63
CA LEU A 151 2.11 6.61 -12.08
C LEU A 151 2.80 7.98 -12.10
N PRO A 152 3.56 8.28 -13.16
CA PRO A 152 4.32 9.53 -13.27
C PRO A 152 3.43 10.77 -13.13
N ASP A 153 2.19 10.69 -13.61
CA ASP A 153 1.23 11.80 -13.60
C ASP A 153 0.68 12.14 -12.20
N LEU A 154 0.87 11.26 -11.19
CA LEU A 154 0.41 11.54 -9.83
C LEU A 154 1.21 12.63 -9.13
N ASN A 155 2.47 12.81 -9.52
CA ASN A 155 3.41 13.76 -8.92
C ASN A 155 3.28 13.87 -7.38
N LEU A 156 3.16 12.73 -6.68
CA LEU A 156 3.04 12.73 -5.22
C LEU A 156 4.31 13.38 -4.67
N GLN A 157 4.18 14.24 -3.65
CA GLN A 157 5.35 14.86 -3.04
C GLN A 157 6.29 13.79 -2.47
N VAL A 158 7.41 13.56 -3.15
CA VAL A 158 8.55 12.74 -2.69
C VAL A 158 9.55 13.68 -2.08
N GLY A 159 9.45 13.88 -0.77
CA GLY A 159 10.34 14.76 -0.01
C GLY A 159 10.32 14.35 1.44
N ALA A 160 11.50 14.43 2.09
CA ALA A 160 11.72 14.04 3.48
C ALA A 160 10.53 14.47 4.35
N ILE A 161 9.85 13.47 4.92
CA ILE A 161 8.81 13.58 5.96
C ILE A 161 8.05 14.89 5.85
N SER A 162 6.87 14.93 5.18
CA SER A 162 6.08 16.17 5.02
C SER A 162 6.23 17.09 6.25
N GLU A 163 7.08 18.13 6.14
CA GLU A 163 7.50 18.95 7.29
C GLU A 163 6.31 19.71 7.90
N SER A 164 5.15 19.67 7.24
CA SER A 164 3.85 20.03 7.77
C SER A 164 3.38 19.19 8.97
N LYS A 165 4.11 18.14 9.39
CA LYS A 165 3.73 17.26 10.53
C LYS A 165 4.65 17.37 11.75
N LYS A 166 5.21 18.55 12.03
CA LYS A 166 5.80 18.90 13.34
C LYS A 166 4.75 19.07 14.48
N ARG A 167 3.60 18.40 14.40
CA ARG A 167 2.73 18.12 15.56
C ARG A 167 2.36 16.64 15.51
N GLY A 168 2.80 15.89 16.51
CA GLY A 168 2.69 14.43 16.59
C GLY A 168 1.31 13.91 16.23
N ARG A 169 1.18 13.33 15.03
CA ARG A 169 0.15 12.36 14.66
C ARG A 169 0.52 11.77 13.30
N HIS A 170 0.87 10.49 13.28
CA HIS A 170 1.09 9.75 12.03
C HIS A 170 -0.19 9.75 11.18
N THR A 171 -0.32 10.69 10.25
CA THR A 171 -1.57 10.88 9.50
C THR A 171 -1.28 11.17 8.03
N THR A 172 -1.15 10.14 7.19
CA THR A 172 -1.58 10.31 5.80
C THR A 172 -3.09 10.17 5.84
N THR A 173 -3.79 11.31 5.95
CA THR A 173 -5.21 11.40 6.33
C THR A 173 -6.18 11.14 5.18
N VAL A 174 -5.66 10.91 3.96
CA VAL A 174 -6.46 10.68 2.77
C VAL A 174 -5.89 9.47 2.07
N SER A 175 -6.62 8.35 2.13
CA SER A 175 -6.43 7.26 1.18
C SER A 175 -6.90 7.79 -0.18
N THR A 176 -6.19 7.46 -1.25
CA THR A 176 -6.57 7.75 -2.62
C THR A 176 -6.48 6.47 -3.43
N LEU A 177 -7.40 6.30 -4.40
CA LEU A 177 -7.36 5.19 -5.34
C LEU A 177 -6.95 5.74 -6.70
N HIS A 178 -5.98 5.07 -7.32
CA HIS A 178 -5.44 5.45 -8.61
C HIS A 178 -5.41 4.22 -9.50
N SER A 179 -5.80 4.39 -10.76
CA SER A 179 -5.74 3.33 -11.77
C SER A 179 -4.34 3.23 -12.34
N LEU A 180 -3.84 2.00 -12.48
CA LEU A 180 -2.58 1.71 -13.16
C LEU A 180 -2.81 1.61 -14.67
N LYS A 181 -1.73 1.69 -15.44
CA LYS A 181 -1.81 1.39 -16.88
C LYS A 181 -2.27 -0.05 -17.05
N GLY A 182 -3.41 -0.25 -17.70
CA GLY A 182 -4.03 -1.57 -17.89
C GLY A 182 -5.22 -1.87 -16.97
N GLY A 183 -5.46 -1.05 -15.92
CA GLY A 183 -6.58 -1.22 -14.99
C GLY A 183 -6.24 -0.77 -13.58
#